data_AF-A0AAT9HXK6-F1
#
_entry.id   AF-A0AAT9HXK6-F1
#
_cell.length_a   1.000
_cell.length_b   1.000
_cell.length_c   1.000
_cell.angle_alpha   90.00
_cell.angle_beta   90.00
_cell.angle_gamma   90.00
#
_symmetry.space_group_name_H-M   'P 1'
#
loop_
_entity.id
_entity.type
_entity.pdbx_description
1 polymer ?
#
loop_
_entity_poly.entity_id
_entity_poly.type
_entity_poly.pdbx_seq_one_letter_code
_entity_poly.pdbx_strand_id
1 'polypeptide(L)'
;MFEGMGFLPTFSDVREQVAAKESFVKPFVDTLAADTKFVPASPAWARIDASQVLPTMFQEIVSGRKDVATASRDAAKSMDEAFGSAG
;
A
#
# COMPACT_ATOMS: atom_id res chain seq x y z
N MET A 1 13.84 2.00 -16.97
CA MET A 1 12.65 2.01 -16.08
C MET A 1 12.69 3.21 -15.15
N PHE A 2 13.70 3.34 -14.28
CA PHE A 2 13.80 4.52 -13.40
C PHE A 2 14.05 5.83 -14.17
N GLU A 3 15.09 5.91 -15.00
CA GLU A 3 15.40 7.15 -15.76
C GLU A 3 14.28 7.59 -16.71
N GLY A 4 13.53 6.64 -17.27
CA GLY A 4 12.47 6.94 -18.24
C GLY A 4 11.08 7.18 -17.63
N MET A 5 10.77 6.60 -16.46
CA MET A 5 9.40 6.59 -15.91
C MET A 5 9.34 6.91 -14.40
N GLY A 6 10.49 7.04 -13.73
CA GLY A 6 10.57 7.21 -12.27
C GLY A 6 10.24 5.95 -11.46
N PHE A 7 9.95 4.82 -12.11
CA PHE A 7 9.61 3.57 -11.41
C PHE A 7 10.86 2.79 -11.01
N LEU A 8 10.88 2.37 -9.75
CA LEU A 8 11.91 1.46 -9.25
C LEU A 8 11.81 0.11 -9.98
N PRO A 9 12.94 -0.44 -10.48
CA PRO A 9 12.98 -1.77 -11.06
C PRO A 9 12.58 -2.86 -10.06
N THR A 10 12.06 -3.99 -10.54
CA THR A 10 11.74 -5.15 -9.69
C THR A 10 13.00 -5.90 -9.23
N PHE A 11 13.99 -6.04 -10.11
CA PHE A 11 15.27 -6.69 -9.80
C PHE A 11 16.06 -5.88 -8.75
N SER A 12 16.53 -6.54 -7.70
CA SER A 12 17.20 -5.91 -6.54
C SER A 12 18.55 -5.30 -6.89
N ASP A 13 19.35 -5.99 -7.70
CA ASP A 13 20.64 -5.52 -8.22
C ASP A 13 20.49 -4.22 -9.04
N VAL A 14 19.45 -4.13 -9.86
CA VAL A 14 19.17 -2.91 -10.64
C VAL A 14 18.69 -1.78 -9.71
N ARG A 15 17.93 -2.07 -8.66
CA ARG A 15 17.56 -1.07 -7.64
C ARG A 15 18.77 -0.52 -6.89
N GLU A 16 19.72 -1.37 -6.54
CA GLU A 16 20.98 -0.96 -5.90
C GLU A 16 21.80 -0.04 -6.80
N GLN A 17 21.90 -0.35 -8.10
CA GLN A 17 22.57 0.52 -9.07
C GLN A 17 21.89 1.89 -9.19
N VAL A 18 20.54 1.92 -9.19
CA VAL A 18 19.79 3.18 -9.19
C VAL A 18 20.06 3.99 -7.92
N ALA A 19 20.03 3.36 -6.74
CA ALA A 19 20.30 4.04 -5.47
C ALA A 19 21.74 4.57 -5.36
N ALA A 20 22.71 3.90 -6.00
CA ALA A 20 24.09 4.36 -6.06
C ALA A 20 24.26 5.62 -6.94
N LYS A 21 23.48 5.74 -8.02
CA LYS A 21 23.48 6.92 -8.90
C LYS A 21 22.67 8.06 -8.32
N GLU A 22 21.50 7.75 -7.76
CA GLU A 22 20.50 8.70 -7.30
C GLU A 22 20.27 8.52 -5.81
N SER A 23 21.10 9.16 -5.00
CA SER A 23 21.15 8.94 -3.54
C SER A 23 19.81 9.15 -2.83
N PHE A 24 18.94 10.04 -3.34
CA PHE A 24 17.60 10.28 -2.79
C PHE A 24 16.67 9.06 -2.91
N VAL A 25 16.99 8.10 -3.79
CA VAL A 25 16.22 6.88 -4.03
C VAL A 25 16.52 5.81 -2.99
N LYS A 26 17.68 5.91 -2.31
CA LYS A 26 18.15 4.91 -1.35
C LYS A 26 17.10 4.55 -0.28
N PRO A 27 16.40 5.50 0.38
CA PRO A 27 15.41 5.16 1.42
C PRO A 27 14.26 4.28 0.90
N PHE A 28 13.87 4.45 -0.38
CA PHE A 28 12.82 3.65 -1.00
C PHE A 28 13.31 2.22 -1.29
N VAL A 29 14.55 2.06 -1.76
CA VAL A 29 15.17 0.75 -1.98
C VAL A 29 15.35 0.01 -0.65
N ASP A 30 15.83 0.70 0.38
CA ASP A 30 15.99 0.15 1.73
C ASP A 30 14.65 -0.35 2.28
N THR A 31 13.56 0.42 2.08
CA THR A 31 12.20 0.01 2.49
C THR A 31 11.81 -1.29 1.81
N LEU A 32 11.95 -1.37 0.48
CA LEU A 32 11.61 -2.58 -0.27
C LEU A 32 12.47 -3.79 0.11
N ALA A 33 13.70 -3.58 0.58
CA ALA A 33 14.58 -4.64 1.07
C ALA A 33 14.24 -5.11 2.51
N ALA A 34 13.53 -4.29 3.29
CA ALA A 34 13.20 -4.53 4.69
C ALA A 34 11.98 -5.46 4.89
N ASP A 35 11.87 -6.55 4.11
CA ASP A 35 10.74 -7.50 4.15
C ASP A 35 9.36 -6.81 3.99
N THR A 36 9.29 -5.83 3.07
CA THR A 36 8.05 -5.10 2.77
C THR A 36 6.94 -6.07 2.40
N LYS A 37 5.79 -5.92 3.06
CA LYS A 37 4.56 -6.65 2.73
C LYS A 37 3.77 -5.87 1.70
N PHE A 38 3.47 -6.54 0.60
CA PHE A 38 2.56 -6.02 -0.42
C PHE A 38 1.13 -6.45 -0.10
N VAL A 39 0.20 -5.67 -0.61
CA VAL A 39 -1.23 -6.02 -0.62
C VAL A 39 -1.45 -7.32 -1.41
N PRO A 40 -2.49 -8.10 -1.09
CA PRO A 40 -2.78 -9.33 -1.82
C PRO A 40 -3.03 -9.08 -3.31
N ALA A 41 -2.40 -9.86 -4.18
CA ALA A 41 -2.66 -9.84 -5.61
C ALA A 41 -3.96 -10.61 -5.94
N SER A 42 -5.11 -10.04 -5.58
CA SER A 42 -6.42 -10.67 -5.76
C SER A 42 -7.50 -9.69 -6.26
N PRO A 43 -8.56 -10.18 -6.94
CA PRO A 43 -9.71 -9.34 -7.29
C PRO A 43 -10.40 -8.71 -6.08
N ALA A 44 -10.36 -9.38 -4.92
CA ALA A 44 -10.89 -8.85 -3.68
C ALA A 44 -10.19 -7.56 -3.25
N TRP A 45 -8.86 -7.51 -3.35
CA TRP A 45 -8.12 -6.28 -3.05
C TRP A 45 -8.49 -5.15 -4.01
N ALA A 46 -8.62 -5.42 -5.30
CA ALA A 46 -9.06 -4.41 -6.27
C ALA A 46 -10.45 -3.84 -5.92
N ARG A 47 -11.36 -4.67 -5.41
CA ARG A 47 -12.67 -4.22 -4.92
C ARG A 47 -12.56 -3.32 -3.67
N ILE A 48 -11.69 -3.67 -2.72
CA ILE A 48 -11.44 -2.90 -1.50
C ILE A 48 -10.88 -1.51 -1.83
N ASP A 49 -9.92 -1.44 -2.76
CA ASP A 49 -9.31 -0.19 -3.20
C ASP A 49 -10.35 0.69 -3.92
N ALA A 50 -11.12 0.11 -4.83
CA ALA A 50 -12.16 0.81 -5.58
C ALA A 50 -13.30 1.35 -4.68
N SER A 51 -13.63 0.67 -3.57
CA SER A 51 -14.64 1.14 -2.62
C SER A 51 -14.10 2.14 -1.59
N GLN A 52 -12.82 2.52 -1.70
CA GLN A 52 -12.18 3.54 -0.85
C GLN A 52 -12.29 3.25 0.65
N VAL A 53 -12.19 1.98 1.07
CA VAL A 53 -12.31 1.58 2.49
C VAL A 53 -11.32 2.36 3.37
N LEU A 54 -10.03 2.35 3.02
CA LEU A 54 -8.99 3.02 3.81
C LEU A 54 -9.08 4.55 3.74
N PRO A 55 -9.24 5.19 2.56
CA PRO A 55 -9.47 6.64 2.50
C PRO A 55 -10.64 7.10 3.36
N THR A 56 -11.77 6.38 3.34
CA THR A 56 -12.94 6.70 4.15
C THR A 56 -12.63 6.56 5.64
N MET A 57 -11.96 5.48 6.05
CA MET A 57 -11.51 5.31 7.44
C MET A 57 -10.67 6.50 7.91
N PHE A 58 -9.70 6.96 7.11
CA PHE A 58 -8.90 8.12 7.47
C PHE A 58 -9.73 9.40 7.56
N GLN A 59 -10.65 9.63 6.61
CA GLN A 59 -11.57 10.78 6.64
C GLN A 59 -12.42 10.82 7.91
N GLU A 60 -12.96 9.67 8.33
CA GLU A 60 -13.73 9.53 9.58
C GLU A 60 -12.91 9.91 10.81
N ILE A 61 -11.64 9.49 10.85
CA ILE A 61 -10.71 9.79 11.96
C ILE A 61 -10.36 11.28 11.98
N VAL A 62 -9.87 11.83 10.86
CA VAL A 62 -9.35 13.21 10.82
C VAL A 62 -10.47 14.25 10.95
N SER A 63 -11.70 13.91 10.57
CA SER A 63 -12.86 14.78 10.79
C SER A 63 -13.44 14.69 12.21
N GLY A 64 -12.97 13.75 13.03
CA GLY A 64 -13.49 13.50 14.37
C GLY A 64 -14.86 12.79 14.38
N ARG A 65 -15.32 12.26 13.25
CA ARG A 65 -16.60 11.51 13.17
C ARG A 65 -16.51 10.19 13.94
N LYS A 66 -15.34 9.54 13.92
CA LYS A 66 -15.03 8.33 14.68
C LYS A 66 -13.63 8.41 15.28
N ASP A 67 -13.43 7.71 16.39
CA ASP A 67 -12.07 7.47 16.88
C ASP A 67 -11.34 6.40 16.03
N VAL A 68 -10.03 6.29 16.23
CA VAL A 68 -9.18 5.34 15.49
C VAL A 68 -9.67 3.91 15.66
N ALA A 69 -10.05 3.53 16.88
CA ALA A 69 -10.44 2.17 17.20
C ALA A 69 -11.75 1.77 16.49
N THR A 70 -12.73 2.67 16.41
CA THR A 70 -14.02 2.41 15.76
C THR A 70 -13.88 2.43 14.26
N ALA A 71 -13.20 3.43 13.70
CA ALA A 71 -12.99 3.53 12.26
C ALA A 71 -12.20 2.32 11.71
N SER A 72 -11.15 1.88 12.40
CA SER A 72 -10.35 0.72 11.98
C SER A 72 -11.11 -0.60 12.07
N ARG A 73 -11.94 -0.82 13.11
CA ARG A 73 -12.79 -2.01 13.19
C ARG A 73 -13.80 -2.08 12.05
N ASP A 74 -14.44 -0.96 11.73
CA ASP A 74 -15.41 -0.90 10.63
C ASP A 74 -14.73 -1.18 9.28
N ALA A 75 -13.57 -0.58 9.04
CA ALA A 75 -12.77 -0.81 7.84
C ALA A 75 -12.34 -2.28 7.72
N ALA A 76 -11.86 -2.88 8.81
CA ALA A 76 -11.48 -4.29 8.84
C ALA A 76 -12.67 -5.20 8.50
N LYS A 77 -13.84 -4.94 9.09
CA LYS A 77 -15.06 -5.69 8.77
C LYS A 77 -15.42 -5.61 7.28
N SER A 78 -15.34 -4.42 6.67
CA SER A 78 -15.59 -4.28 5.23
C SER A 78 -14.56 -5.03 4.36
N MET A 79 -13.30 -5.09 4.79
CA MET A 79 -12.27 -5.88 4.11
C MET A 79 -12.54 -7.38 4.24
N ASP A 80 -12.89 -7.86 5.43
CA ASP A 80 -13.22 -9.27 5.68
C ASP A 80 -14.41 -9.73 4.82
N GLU A 81 -15.44 -8.89 4.69
CA GLU A 81 -16.58 -9.15 3.80
C GLU A 81 -16.16 -9.21 2.32
N ALA A 82 -15.30 -8.30 1.88
CA ALA A 82 -14.79 -8.27 0.51
C ALA A 82 -13.90 -9.49 0.20
N PHE A 83 -13.03 -9.89 1.13
CA PHE A 83 -12.20 -11.08 0.99
C PHE A 83 -13.01 -12.37 1.10
N GLY A 84 -13.97 -12.45 2.02
CA GLY A 84 -14.81 -13.64 2.22
C GLY A 84 -15.82 -13.88 1.10
N SER A 85 -16.28 -12.83 0.40
CA SER A 85 -17.20 -12.94 -0.74
C SER A 85 -16.53 -13.25 -2.08
N ALA A 86 -15.20 -13.18 -2.14
CA ALA A 86 -14.40 -13.45 -3.33
C ALA A 86 -13.79 -14.87 -3.36
N GLY A 87 -14.11 -15.69 -2.35
CA GLY A 87 -13.71 -17.10 -2.22
C GLY A 87 -14.70 -18.07 -2.84
#